data_AF-A0A939HXX5-F1
#
_entry.id   AF-A0A939HXX5-F1
#
_cell.length_a   1.000
_cell.length_b   1.000
_cell.length_c   1.000
_cell.angle_alpha   90.00
_cell.angle_beta   90.00
_cell.angle_gamma   90.00
#
_symmetry.space_group_name_H-M   'P 1'
#
loop_
_entity.id
_entity.type
_entity.pdbx_description
1 polymer ?
#
loop_
_entity_poly.entity_id
_entity_poly.type
_entity_poly.pdbx_seq_one_letter_code
_entity_poly.pdbx_strand_id
1 'polypeptide(L)'
;MQIREIINKLRDQTETASAVAPQEAEKLKKILNWVHKEKPGKLTAKKYVLLFLKQLVLDIDAWLKIESLPTEAEKTEALKRMSPTVRYWYSELLPKWLRNYDPKFYKWKHRMMKGEYADADRELIKALINQISSRQGDGVSRLIADMSMATDIIVSNSQEKPLCTQLDSKCR
;
A
#
# COMPACT_ATOMS: atom_id res chain seq x y z
N MET A 1 -5.46 -15.97 4.07
CA MET A 1 -6.17 -15.34 2.94
C MET A 1 -5.94 -16.07 1.63
N GLN A 2 -6.96 -16.82 1.19
CA GLN A 2 -7.04 -17.38 -0.16
C GLN A 2 -7.49 -16.30 -1.17
N ILE A 3 -7.27 -16.52 -2.47
CA ILE A 3 -7.60 -15.52 -3.50
C ILE A 3 -9.09 -15.13 -3.52
N ARG A 4 -9.99 -16.09 -3.29
CA ARG A 4 -11.43 -15.82 -3.22
C ARG A 4 -11.80 -14.91 -2.06
N GLU A 5 -11.20 -15.16 -0.90
CA GLU A 5 -11.40 -14.32 0.30
C GLU A 5 -10.88 -12.90 0.07
N ILE A 6 -9.73 -12.75 -0.59
CA ILE A 6 -9.15 -11.45 -0.97
C ILE A 6 -10.10 -10.67 -1.88
N ILE A 7 -10.63 -11.33 -2.92
CA ILE A 7 -11.53 -10.69 -3.89
C ILE A 7 -12.82 -10.23 -3.21
N ASN A 8 -13.40 -11.08 -2.34
CA ASN A 8 -14.60 -10.73 -1.58
C ASN A 8 -14.33 -9.52 -0.67
N LYS A 9 -13.26 -9.54 0.13
CA LYS A 9 -12.89 -8.40 0.97
C LYS A 9 -12.69 -7.13 0.17
N LEU A 10 -11.98 -7.20 -0.96
CA LEU A 10 -11.76 -6.03 -1.81
C LEU A 10 -13.07 -5.49 -2.38
N ARG A 11 -14.04 -6.35 -2.73
CA ARG A 11 -15.37 -5.92 -3.16
C ARG A 11 -16.09 -5.17 -2.04
N ASP A 12 -16.20 -5.77 -0.86
CA ASP A 12 -16.91 -5.19 0.28
C ASP A 12 -16.26 -3.84 0.70
N GLN A 13 -14.93 -3.77 0.66
CA GLN A 13 -14.18 -2.54 0.88
C GLN A 13 -14.41 -1.49 -0.20
N THR A 14 -14.53 -1.89 -1.47
CA THR A 14 -14.83 -0.97 -2.57
C THR A 14 -16.23 -0.37 -2.43
N GLU A 15 -17.21 -1.17 -1.99
CA GLU A 15 -18.57 -0.72 -1.70
C GLU A 15 -18.58 0.28 -0.54
N THR A 16 -17.91 -0.07 0.57
CA THR A 16 -17.75 0.81 1.74
C THR A 16 -17.07 2.12 1.36
N ALA A 17 -15.94 2.06 0.65
CA ALA A 17 -15.22 3.23 0.16
C ALA A 17 -16.09 4.10 -0.75
N SER A 18 -16.95 3.51 -1.58
CA SER A 18 -17.83 4.28 -2.46
C SER A 18 -18.83 5.14 -1.69
N ALA A 19 -19.19 4.74 -0.46
CA ALA A 19 -20.09 5.50 0.40
C ALA A 19 -19.37 6.63 1.16
N VAL A 20 -18.15 6.39 1.64
CA VAL A 20 -17.43 7.33 2.54
C VAL A 20 -16.38 8.19 1.83
N ALA A 21 -15.81 7.71 0.73
CA ALA A 21 -14.66 8.29 0.05
C ALA A 21 -14.70 7.94 -1.47
N PRO A 22 -15.65 8.52 -2.22
CA PRO A 22 -15.97 8.08 -3.58
C PRO A 22 -14.82 8.27 -4.58
N GLN A 23 -13.95 9.26 -4.37
CA GLN A 23 -12.81 9.51 -5.27
C GLN A 23 -11.76 8.41 -5.17
N GLU A 24 -11.45 7.98 -3.94
CA GLU A 24 -10.53 6.89 -3.62
C GLU A 24 -11.07 5.54 -4.10
N ALA A 25 -12.38 5.34 -3.99
CA ALA A 25 -13.05 4.12 -4.43
C ALA A 25 -12.85 3.82 -5.92
N GLU A 26 -12.67 4.83 -6.78
CA GLU A 26 -12.47 4.64 -8.22
C GLU A 26 -11.24 3.80 -8.56
N LYS A 27 -10.13 3.96 -7.81
CA LYS A 27 -8.95 3.11 -8.01
C LYS A 27 -9.19 1.69 -7.52
N LEU A 28 -9.91 1.50 -6.41
CA LEU A 28 -10.30 0.18 -5.91
C LEU A 28 -11.18 -0.56 -6.93
N LYS A 29 -12.18 0.11 -7.52
CA LYS A 29 -12.99 -0.44 -8.61
C LYS A 29 -12.14 -0.88 -9.80
N LYS A 30 -11.15 -0.07 -10.21
CA LYS A 30 -10.22 -0.42 -11.30
C LYS A 30 -9.38 -1.66 -10.99
N ILE A 31 -8.92 -1.80 -9.75
CA ILE A 31 -8.17 -2.97 -9.29
C ILE A 31 -9.08 -4.20 -9.25
N LEU A 32 -10.26 -4.09 -8.64
CA LEU A 32 -11.25 -5.17 -8.56
C LEU A 32 -11.65 -5.67 -9.97
N ASN A 33 -11.94 -4.75 -10.88
CA ASN A 33 -12.25 -5.07 -12.28
C ASN A 33 -11.09 -5.76 -13.00
N TRP A 34 -9.85 -5.38 -12.72
CA TRP A 34 -8.68 -6.08 -13.26
C TRP A 34 -8.59 -7.50 -12.71
N VAL A 35 -8.71 -7.68 -11.39
CA VAL A 35 -8.62 -8.98 -10.73
C VAL A 35 -9.74 -9.92 -11.20
N HIS A 36 -10.97 -9.43 -11.39
CA HIS A 36 -12.09 -10.21 -11.93
C HIS A 36 -11.90 -10.68 -13.37
N LYS A 37 -11.15 -9.93 -14.19
CA LYS A 37 -10.87 -10.30 -15.58
C LYS A 37 -9.81 -11.41 -15.69
N GLU A 38 -9.02 -11.63 -14.64
CA GLU A 38 -7.98 -12.65 -14.61
C GLU A 38 -8.51 -13.97 -14.04
N LYS A 39 -8.09 -15.10 -14.61
CA LYS A 39 -8.46 -16.43 -14.07
C LYS A 39 -7.87 -16.60 -12.65
N PRO A 40 -8.63 -17.10 -11.66
CA PRO A 40 -8.14 -17.25 -10.28
C PRO A 40 -6.83 -18.04 -10.17
N GLY A 41 -6.67 -19.11 -10.95
CA GLY A 41 -5.45 -19.92 -10.99
C GLY A 41 -4.22 -19.14 -11.49
N LYS A 42 -4.42 -18.18 -12.40
CA LYS A 42 -3.36 -17.32 -12.93
C LYS A 42 -2.92 -16.30 -11.88
N LEU A 43 -3.84 -15.78 -11.06
CA LEU A 43 -3.52 -14.89 -9.95
C LEU A 43 -2.76 -15.61 -8.84
N THR A 44 -3.20 -16.82 -8.46
CA THR A 44 -2.54 -17.61 -7.40
C THR A 44 -1.15 -18.06 -7.77
N ALA A 45 -0.88 -18.29 -9.06
CA ALA A 45 0.45 -18.65 -9.56
C ALA A 45 1.45 -17.48 -9.52
N LYS A 46 0.98 -16.24 -9.28
CA LYS A 46 1.81 -15.03 -9.30
C LYS A 46 2.01 -14.50 -7.88
N LYS A 47 3.14 -14.90 -7.26
CA LYS A 47 3.54 -14.54 -5.89
C LYS A 47 3.33 -13.05 -5.58
N TYR A 48 3.84 -12.14 -6.41
CA TYR A 48 3.77 -10.70 -6.16
C TYR A 48 2.37 -10.12 -6.32
N VAL A 49 1.57 -10.65 -7.24
CA VAL A 49 0.16 -10.27 -7.35
C VAL A 49 -0.59 -10.65 -6.07
N LEU A 50 -0.35 -11.85 -5.56
CA LEU A 50 -0.98 -12.29 -4.31
C LEU A 50 -0.51 -11.47 -3.09
N LEU A 51 0.79 -11.17 -3.00
CA LEU A 51 1.35 -10.34 -1.92
C LEU A 51 0.77 -8.92 -1.97
N PHE A 52 0.72 -8.32 -3.15
CA PHE A 52 0.10 -7.01 -3.37
C PHE A 52 -1.35 -7.01 -2.91
N LEU A 53 -2.17 -7.95 -3.38
CA LEU A 53 -3.60 -7.94 -3.07
C LEU A 53 -3.86 -8.16 -1.58
N LYS A 54 -3.06 -9.00 -0.92
CA LYS A 54 -3.14 -9.17 0.55
C LYS A 54 -2.82 -7.86 1.26
N GLN A 55 -1.74 -7.20 0.88
CA GLN A 55 -1.35 -5.94 1.50
C GLN A 55 -2.39 -4.85 1.26
N LEU A 56 -2.88 -4.74 0.02
CA LEU A 56 -3.93 -3.79 -0.33
C LEU A 56 -5.18 -3.99 0.54
N VAL A 57 -5.68 -5.23 0.67
CA VAL A 57 -6.84 -5.49 1.52
C VAL A 57 -6.59 -5.07 2.98
N LEU A 58 -5.40 -5.32 3.52
CA LEU A 58 -5.07 -4.91 4.90
C LEU A 58 -4.97 -3.39 5.03
N ASP A 59 -4.31 -2.72 4.08
CA ASP A 59 -4.14 -1.27 4.09
C ASP A 59 -5.48 -0.55 3.92
N ILE A 60 -6.37 -1.05 3.05
CA ILE A 60 -7.70 -0.49 2.84
C ILE A 60 -8.63 -0.75 4.03
N ASP A 61 -8.53 -1.91 4.70
CA ASP A 61 -9.28 -2.16 5.94
C ASP A 61 -8.91 -1.15 7.03
N ALA A 62 -7.62 -0.94 7.25
CA ALA A 62 -7.13 0.03 8.23
C ALA A 62 -7.54 1.46 7.86
N TRP A 63 -7.37 1.85 6.60
CA TRP A 63 -7.74 3.18 6.12
C TRP A 63 -9.25 3.45 6.21
N LEU A 64 -10.10 2.49 5.81
CA LEU A 64 -11.55 2.65 5.92
C LEU A 64 -12.02 2.77 7.37
N LYS A 65 -11.38 2.07 8.31
CA LYS A 65 -11.69 2.23 9.75
C LYS A 65 -11.40 3.64 10.24
N ILE A 66 -10.36 4.29 9.71
CA ILE A 66 -10.06 5.70 10.01
C ILE A 66 -11.11 6.59 9.33
N GLU A 67 -11.35 6.42 8.04
CA GLU A 67 -12.28 7.30 7.29
C GLU A 67 -13.73 7.19 7.74
N SER A 68 -14.13 6.05 8.29
CA SER A 68 -15.48 5.84 8.81
C SER A 68 -15.69 6.43 10.21
N LEU A 69 -14.66 7.03 10.83
CA LEU A 69 -14.82 7.75 12.09
C LEU A 69 -15.67 9.01 11.87
N PRO A 70 -16.60 9.32 12.79
CA PRO A 70 -17.60 10.35 12.55
C PRO A 70 -17.04 11.77 12.57
N THR A 71 -15.91 12.00 13.23
CA THR A 71 -15.29 13.34 13.32
C THR A 71 -13.81 13.35 12.94
N GLU A 72 -13.36 14.48 12.39
CA GLU A 72 -11.94 14.71 12.10
C GLU A 72 -11.05 14.69 13.37
N ALA A 73 -11.62 15.03 14.53
CA ALA A 73 -10.93 14.92 15.81
C ALA A 73 -10.61 13.46 16.17
N GLU A 74 -11.57 12.56 15.98
CA GLU A 74 -11.36 11.13 16.21
C GLU A 74 -10.38 10.52 15.20
N LYS A 75 -10.45 10.93 13.92
CA LYS A 75 -9.46 10.53 12.91
C LYS A 75 -8.05 10.94 13.30
N THR A 76 -7.90 12.20 13.72
CA THR A 76 -6.61 12.75 14.18
C THR A 76 -6.09 11.97 15.39
N GLU A 77 -6.94 11.65 16.35
CA GLU A 77 -6.58 10.89 17.54
C GLU A 77 -6.19 9.44 17.21
N ALA A 78 -6.93 8.77 16.32
CA ALA A 78 -6.57 7.44 15.85
C ALA A 78 -5.21 7.42 15.15
N LEU A 79 -4.93 8.41 14.29
CA LEU A 79 -3.66 8.58 13.59
C LEU A 79 -2.49 8.89 14.55
N LYS A 80 -2.72 9.66 15.61
CA LYS A 80 -1.71 9.98 16.63
C LYS A 80 -1.18 8.75 17.37
N ARG A 81 -1.99 7.70 17.50
CA ARG A 81 -1.59 6.44 18.15
C ARG A 81 -0.71 5.56 17.27
N MET A 82 -0.57 5.90 15.99
CA MET A 82 0.29 5.19 15.06
C MET A 82 1.70 5.74 15.09
N SER A 83 2.68 4.91 14.73
CA SER A 83 4.05 5.35 14.51
C SER A 83 4.10 6.40 13.38
N PRO A 84 5.11 7.28 13.35
CA PRO A 84 5.18 8.36 12.36
C PRO A 84 5.09 7.88 10.91
N THR A 85 5.74 6.75 10.57
CA THR A 85 5.74 6.23 9.19
C THR A 85 4.40 5.61 8.81
N VAL A 86 3.73 4.92 9.76
CA VAL A 86 2.40 4.35 9.55
C VAL A 86 1.32 5.43 9.48
N ARG A 87 1.43 6.45 10.34
CA ARG A 87 0.58 7.65 10.30
C ARG A 87 0.65 8.30 8.93
N TYR A 88 1.86 8.58 8.45
CA TYR A 88 2.10 9.20 7.15
C TYR A 88 1.58 8.35 5.99
N TRP A 89 1.72 7.03 6.09
CA TRP A 89 1.15 6.12 5.09
C TRP A 89 -0.37 6.28 4.97
N TYR A 90 -1.10 6.25 6.08
CA TYR A 90 -2.57 6.30 6.06
C TYR A 90 -3.16 7.69 5.89
N SER A 91 -2.48 8.75 6.35
CA SER A 91 -2.99 10.12 6.24
C SER A 91 -2.64 10.79 4.91
N GLU A 92 -1.50 10.43 4.30
CA GLU A 92 -0.97 11.14 3.13
C GLU A 92 -0.83 10.23 1.90
N LEU A 93 0.01 9.20 2.01
CA LEU A 93 0.47 8.47 0.83
C LEU A 93 -0.60 7.56 0.23
N LEU A 94 -1.27 6.75 1.04
CA LEU A 94 -2.30 5.84 0.55
C LEU A 94 -3.50 6.59 -0.02
N PRO A 95 -4.09 7.62 0.64
CA PRO A 95 -5.17 8.41 0.05
C PRO A 95 -4.75 9.11 -1.24
N LYS A 96 -3.53 9.67 -1.28
CA LYS A 96 -2.97 10.28 -2.50
C LYS A 96 -2.82 9.26 -3.62
N TRP A 97 -2.32 8.07 -3.31
CA TRP A 97 -2.25 6.99 -4.27
C TRP A 97 -3.64 6.58 -4.77
N LEU A 98 -4.63 6.45 -3.90
CA LEU A 98 -6.00 6.07 -4.29
C LEU A 98 -6.64 7.11 -5.23
N ARG A 99 -6.49 8.40 -4.93
CA ARG A 99 -7.03 9.51 -5.74
C ARG A 99 -6.31 9.72 -7.07
N ASN A 100 -4.98 9.54 -7.08
CA ASN A 100 -4.18 9.93 -8.24
C ASN A 100 -4.48 9.06 -9.46
N TYR A 101 -4.80 9.71 -10.57
CA TYR A 101 -4.80 9.04 -11.87
C TYR A 101 -3.37 8.62 -12.22
N ASP A 102 -3.17 7.32 -12.44
CA ASP A 102 -1.90 6.77 -12.89
C ASP A 102 -2.01 6.36 -14.37
N PRO A 103 -1.49 7.17 -15.32
CA PRO A 103 -1.51 6.83 -16.75
C PRO A 103 -0.69 5.58 -17.08
N LYS A 104 0.23 5.17 -16.19
CA LYS A 104 1.08 3.99 -16.34
C LYS A 104 0.55 2.80 -15.55
N PHE A 105 -0.66 2.87 -15.00
CA PHE A 105 -1.28 1.79 -14.23
C PHE A 105 -1.37 0.47 -15.00
N TYR A 106 -1.52 0.51 -16.33
CA TYR A 106 -1.48 -0.69 -17.15
C TYR A 106 -0.09 -1.34 -17.22
N LYS A 107 0.99 -0.54 -17.30
CA LYS A 107 2.38 -1.03 -17.27
C LYS A 107 2.67 -1.67 -15.91
N TRP A 108 2.18 -1.04 -14.86
CA TRP A 108 2.26 -1.55 -13.49
C TRP A 108 1.62 -2.94 -13.36
N LYS A 109 0.36 -3.10 -13.81
CA LYS A 109 -0.32 -4.42 -13.84
C LYS A 109 0.46 -5.46 -14.63
N HIS A 110 1.02 -5.07 -15.78
CA HIS A 110 1.79 -5.98 -16.63
C HIS A 110 3.06 -6.49 -15.95
N ARG A 111 3.86 -5.61 -15.34
CA ARG A 111 5.06 -5.98 -14.58
C ARG A 111 4.74 -6.91 -13.41
N MET A 112 3.67 -6.61 -12.67
CA MET A 112 3.12 -7.45 -11.61
C MET A 112 2.78 -8.88 -12.10
N MET A 113 2.08 -9.00 -13.24
CA MET A 113 1.72 -10.29 -13.81
C MET A 113 2.91 -11.07 -14.38
N LYS A 114 3.97 -10.38 -14.81
CA LYS A 114 5.20 -11.02 -15.23
C LYS A 114 6.09 -11.49 -14.07
N GLY A 115 5.91 -10.91 -12.88
CA GLY A 115 6.77 -11.21 -11.73
C GLY A 115 8.15 -10.58 -11.86
N GLU A 116 8.27 -9.48 -12.61
CA GLU A 116 9.50 -8.71 -12.78
C GLU A 116 9.80 -7.87 -11.51
N TYR A 117 9.99 -8.55 -10.37
CA TYR A 117 10.40 -7.99 -9.08
C TYR A 117 11.66 -8.70 -8.58
N ALA A 118 12.67 -7.91 -8.22
CA ALA A 118 13.90 -8.42 -7.64
C ALA A 118 13.67 -8.67 -6.14
N ASP A 119 13.58 -9.94 -5.72
CA ASP A 119 13.54 -10.31 -4.30
C ASP A 119 14.76 -9.74 -3.51
N ALA A 120 15.85 -9.39 -4.20
CA ALA A 120 17.07 -8.79 -3.63
C ALA A 120 16.83 -7.40 -3.00
N ASP A 121 15.95 -6.58 -3.57
CA ASP A 121 15.68 -5.22 -3.05
C ASP A 121 14.94 -5.29 -1.72
N ARG A 122 14.11 -6.34 -1.53
CA ARG A 122 13.32 -6.53 -0.31
C ARG A 122 14.17 -6.83 0.92
N GLU A 123 15.19 -7.68 0.78
CA GLU A 123 16.10 -7.98 1.89
C GLU A 123 16.96 -6.77 2.25
N LEU A 124 17.39 -5.98 1.25
CA LEU A 124 18.09 -4.72 1.49
C LEU A 124 17.19 -3.72 2.23
N ILE A 125 15.96 -3.51 1.77
CA ILE A 125 14.97 -2.64 2.44
C ILE A 125 14.75 -3.09 3.89
N LYS A 126 14.59 -4.39 4.12
CA LYS A 126 14.39 -4.95 5.46
C LYS A 126 15.61 -4.70 6.36
N ALA A 127 16.82 -4.91 5.83
CA ALA A 127 18.06 -4.63 6.55
C ALA A 127 18.18 -3.14 6.91
N LEU A 128 17.82 -2.24 6.00
CA LEU A 128 17.82 -0.79 6.23
C LEU A 128 16.81 -0.39 7.31
N ILE A 129 15.58 -0.92 7.26
CA ILE A 129 14.57 -0.69 8.30
C ILE A 129 15.12 -1.12 9.65
N ASN A 130 15.72 -2.33 9.75
CA ASN A 130 16.28 -2.83 11.00
C ASN A 130 17.40 -1.92 11.54
N GLN A 131 18.27 -1.41 10.67
CA GLN A 131 19.32 -0.46 11.07
C GLN A 131 18.73 0.86 11.57
N ILE A 132 17.70 1.39 10.92
CA ILE A 132 17.01 2.61 11.36
C ILE A 132 16.33 2.39 12.71
N SER A 133 15.64 1.26 12.89
CA SER A 133 15.03 0.89 14.16
C SER A 133 16.05 0.73 15.29
N SER A 134 17.24 0.18 15.00
CA SER A 134 18.32 0.10 15.99
C SER A 134 18.83 1.46 16.48
N ARG A 135 18.54 2.53 15.73
CA ARG A 135 18.89 3.92 16.03
C ARG A 135 17.68 4.74 16.51
N GLN A 136 16.65 4.06 17.04
CA GLN A 136 15.40 4.66 17.53
C GLN A 136 14.58 5.37 16.43
N GLY A 137 14.82 5.04 15.16
CA GLY A 137 13.97 5.45 14.06
C GLY A 137 12.81 4.47 13.82
N ASP A 138 11.90 4.86 12.96
CA ASP A 138 10.79 4.03 12.49
C ASP A 138 10.90 3.81 10.98
N GLY A 139 10.40 2.67 10.49
CA GLY A 139 10.55 2.29 9.09
C GLY A 139 9.46 1.33 8.65
N VAL A 140 8.80 1.66 7.55
CA VAL A 140 7.83 0.79 6.91
C VAL A 140 8.08 0.71 5.42
N SER A 141 7.92 -0.49 4.86
CA SER A 141 7.84 -0.70 3.43
C SER A 141 6.48 -1.32 3.09
N ARG A 142 5.94 -0.86 1.95
CA ARG A 142 4.65 -1.24 1.43
C ARG A 142 4.86 -1.53 -0.05
N LEU A 143 4.39 -2.68 -0.52
CA LEU A 143 4.39 -3.04 -1.93
C LEU A 143 3.72 -1.96 -2.79
N ILE A 144 2.63 -1.35 -2.34
CA ILE A 144 2.01 -0.24 -3.08
C ILE A 144 3.01 0.91 -3.32
N ALA A 145 3.76 1.29 -2.29
CA ALA A 145 4.75 2.37 -2.39
C ALA A 145 5.86 1.99 -3.38
N ASP A 146 6.48 0.83 -3.17
CA ASP A 146 7.59 0.27 -3.96
C ASP A 146 7.21 0.19 -5.44
N MET A 147 6.00 -0.30 -5.72
CA MET A 147 5.63 -0.59 -7.08
C MET A 147 5.08 0.60 -7.87
N SER A 148 4.52 1.62 -7.22
CA SER A 148 3.70 2.62 -7.92
C SER A 148 3.91 4.07 -7.50
N MET A 149 4.69 4.33 -6.45
CA MET A 149 4.88 5.68 -5.91
C MET A 149 6.32 6.20 -6.04
N ALA A 150 7.21 5.47 -6.74
CA ALA A 150 8.65 5.78 -6.76
C ALA A 150 9.18 5.94 -5.32
N THR A 151 8.76 5.04 -4.42
CA THR A 151 9.04 5.12 -2.98
C THR A 151 9.18 3.71 -2.45
N ASP A 152 10.37 3.29 -2.07
CA ASP A 152 10.59 1.88 -1.68
C ASP A 152 10.42 1.69 -0.17
N ILE A 153 10.63 2.77 0.59
CA ILE A 153 10.61 2.80 2.05
C ILE A 153 10.18 4.18 2.56
N ILE A 154 9.43 4.19 3.65
CA ILE A 154 9.11 5.37 4.45
C ILE A 154 9.85 5.21 5.76
N VAL A 155 10.67 6.20 6.11
CA VAL A 155 11.50 6.17 7.32
C VAL A 155 11.26 7.41 8.15
N SER A 156 11.44 7.32 9.46
CA SER A 156 11.39 8.47 10.35
C SER A 156 12.50 8.40 11.37
N ASN A 157 13.04 9.55 11.74
CA ASN A 157 14.00 9.68 12.83
C ASN A 157 13.30 9.99 14.15
N SER A 158 14.07 10.21 15.21
CA SER A 158 13.56 10.57 16.54
C SER A 158 12.77 11.88 16.60
N GLN A 159 12.79 12.71 15.54
CA GLN A 159 11.97 13.92 15.44
C GLN A 159 10.57 13.63 14.85
N GLU A 160 10.23 12.37 14.62
CA GLU A 160 8.95 11.91 14.05
C GLU A 160 8.63 12.51 12.67
N LYS A 161 9.65 12.96 11.93
CA LYS A 161 9.49 13.46 10.56
C LYS A 161 9.63 12.30 9.58
N PRO A 162 8.57 11.90 8.86
CA PRO A 162 8.66 10.86 7.85
C PRO A 162 9.38 11.40 6.60
N LEU A 163 10.25 10.56 6.03
CA LEU A 163 10.95 10.76 4.77
C LEU A 163 10.65 9.57 3.86
N CYS A 164 10.24 9.85 2.63
CA CYS A 164 10.15 8.86 1.57
C CYS A 164 11.46 8.82 0.79
N THR A 165 11.96 7.63 0.51
CA THR A 165 13.11 7.48 -0.39
C THR A 165 12.93 6.32 -1.36
N GLN A 166 13.46 6.51 -2.57
CA GLN A 166 13.62 5.47 -3.57
C GLN A 166 15.08 5.02 -3.53
N LEU A 167 15.29 3.72 -3.45
CA LEU A 167 16.60 3.09 -3.51
C LEU A 167 16.93 2.81 -4.98
N ASP A 168 17.86 3.58 -5.54
CA ASP A 168 18.43 3.27 -6.85
C ASP A 168 19.72 2.46 -6.67
N SER A 169 19.89 1.43 -7.49
CA SER A 169 21.15 0.71 -7.72
C SER A 169 22.38 1.61 -7.94
N LYS A 170 22.19 2.86 -8.38
CA LYS A 170 23.26 3.87 -8.52
C LYS A 170 23.71 4.55 -7.22
N CYS A 171 23.01 4.32 -6.11
CA CYS A 171 23.36 4.85 -4.78
C CYS A 171 24.26 3.89 -3.97
N ARG A 172 24.96 2.96 -4.62
CA ARG A 172 25.97 2.11 -3.99
C ARG A 172 27.36 2.72 -4.08
#